data_AF-A0A2T4D5F2-F1
#
_entry.id   AF-A0A2T4D5F2-F1
#
_cell.length_a   1.000
_cell.length_b   1.000
_cell.length_c   1.000
_cell.angle_alpha   90.00
_cell.angle_beta   90.00
_cell.angle_gamma   90.00
#
_symmetry.space_group_name_H-M   'P 1'
#
loop_
_entity.id
_entity.type
_entity.pdbx_description
1 polymer ?
#
loop_
_entity_poly.entity_id
_entity_poly.type
_entity_poly.pdbx_seq_one_letter_code
_entity_poly.pdbx_strand_id
1 'polypeptide(L)'
;SATLPIAFCEAVEQGIVKPGDTIVSAVFGGGLTCGAGIIRWGQRVTPKRDNTMQLPSNGQSALDLILPLHLQTKAAWEKRGE
;
A
#
# COMPACT_ATOMS: atom_id res chain seq x y z
N SER A 1 -4.44 -5.06 3.32
CA SER A 1 -3.24 -5.36 2.52
C SER A 1 -3.27 -4.48 1.28
N ALA A 2 -2.16 -3.78 0.97
CA ALA A 2 -2.12 -2.84 -0.15
C ALA A 2 -0.77 -2.84 -0.91
N THR A 3 0.29 -3.33 -0.28
CA THR A 3 1.67 -3.24 -0.80
C THR A 3 1.84 -3.90 -2.17
N LEU A 4 1.42 -5.16 -2.33
CA LEU A 4 1.62 -5.89 -3.60
C LEU A 4 0.82 -5.27 -4.77
N PRO A 5 -0.48 -4.95 -4.65
CA PRO A 5 -1.21 -4.27 -5.72
C PRO A 5 -0.68 -2.87 -6.07
N ILE A 6 -0.26 -2.07 -5.08
CA ILE A 6 0.33 -0.75 -5.33
C ILE A 6 1.64 -0.89 -6.11
N ALA A 7 2.52 -1.81 -5.71
CA ALA A 7 3.78 -2.07 -6.41
C ALA A 7 3.55 -2.49 -7.87
N PHE A 8 2.53 -3.31 -8.14
CA PHE A 8 2.15 -3.65 -9.51
C PHE A 8 1.65 -2.45 -10.32
N CYS A 9 0.84 -1.58 -9.71
CA CYS A 9 0.34 -0.37 -10.36
C CYS A 9 1.50 0.53 -10.79
N GLU A 10 2.39 0.84 -9.84
CA GLU A 10 3.56 1.70 -10.09
C GLU A 10 4.53 1.05 -11.08
N ALA A 11 4.74 -0.27 -11.01
CA ALA A 11 5.63 -0.97 -11.95
C ALA A 11 5.08 -0.94 -13.39
N VAL A 12 3.76 -0.95 -13.57
CA VAL A 12 3.14 -0.76 -14.89
C VAL A 12 3.28 0.70 -15.35
N GLU A 13 2.99 1.66 -14.47
CA GLU A 13 3.09 3.11 -14.78
C GLU A 13 4.52 3.54 -15.14
N GLN A 14 5.52 2.96 -14.48
CA GLN A 14 6.94 3.23 -14.72
C GLN A 14 7.54 2.41 -15.88
N GLY A 15 6.74 1.57 -16.55
CA GLY A 15 7.20 0.74 -17.67
C GLY A 15 8.17 -0.39 -17.27
N ILE A 16 8.22 -0.75 -16.00
CA ILE A 16 8.99 -1.89 -15.49
C ILE A 16 8.36 -3.19 -15.99
N VAL A 17 7.03 -3.30 -15.91
CA VAL A 17 6.27 -4.42 -16.46
C VAL A 17 6.13 -4.27 -17.97
N LYS A 18 6.56 -5.29 -18.70
CA LYS A 18 6.51 -5.35 -20.16
C LYS A 18 5.47 -6.37 -20.65
N PRO A 19 4.94 -6.18 -21.88
CA PRO A 19 4.08 -7.17 -22.52
C PRO A 19 4.72 -8.55 -22.50
N GLY A 20 4.02 -9.51 -21.91
CA GLY A 20 4.53 -10.86 -21.85
C GLY A 20 5.67 -11.09 -20.85
N ASP A 21 5.77 -10.35 -19.76
CA ASP A 21 6.67 -10.72 -18.66
C ASP A 21 6.20 -11.97 -17.90
N THR A 22 7.16 -12.61 -17.21
CA THR A 22 6.90 -13.62 -16.18
C THR A 22 7.38 -13.07 -14.85
N ILE A 23 6.45 -12.84 -13.94
CA ILE A 23 6.70 -12.09 -12.71
C ILE A 23 6.53 -13.03 -11.52
N VAL A 24 7.52 -13.06 -10.63
CA VAL A 24 7.41 -13.75 -9.35
C VAL A 24 6.92 -12.75 -8.31
N SER A 25 5.92 -13.14 -7.54
CA SER A 25 5.37 -12.36 -6.42
C SER A 25 5.42 -13.16 -5.14
N ALA A 26 5.72 -12.49 -4.03
CA ALA A 26 5.74 -13.10 -2.71
C ALA A 26 5.24 -12.12 -1.65
N VAL A 27 4.51 -12.62 -0.66
CA VAL A 27 3.95 -11.84 0.45
C VAL A 27 3.97 -12.64 1.76
N PHE A 28 4.01 -11.93 2.88
CA PHE A 28 3.87 -12.48 4.21
C PHE A 28 3.11 -11.50 5.13
N GLY A 29 2.60 -11.98 6.26
CA GLY A 29 1.83 -11.18 7.23
C GLY A 29 1.67 -11.87 8.58
N GLY A 30 1.03 -11.17 9.53
CA GLY A 30 0.87 -11.63 10.91
C GLY A 30 0.20 -13.01 11.05
N GLY A 31 0.51 -13.72 12.14
CA GLY A 31 0.12 -15.11 12.39
C GLY A 31 1.24 -16.05 11.93
N LEU A 32 1.06 -16.65 10.76
CA LEU A 32 2.14 -17.01 9.83
C LEU A 32 1.55 -17.10 8.41
N THR A 33 0.92 -16.02 7.94
CA THR A 33 0.33 -16.01 6.60
C THR A 33 1.43 -15.74 5.59
N CYS A 34 1.63 -16.62 4.61
CA CYS A 34 2.60 -16.43 3.54
C CYS A 34 2.09 -17.02 2.21
N GLY A 35 2.67 -16.56 1.10
CA GLY A 35 2.36 -17.09 -0.22
C GLY A 35 3.25 -16.49 -1.30
N ALA A 36 3.49 -17.27 -2.34
CA ALA A 36 4.19 -16.85 -3.54
C ALA A 36 3.48 -17.38 -4.79
N GLY A 37 3.65 -16.69 -5.92
CA GLY A 37 3.04 -17.07 -7.18
C GLY A 37 3.81 -16.53 -8.37
N ILE A 38 3.67 -17.22 -9.51
CA ILE A 38 4.21 -16.80 -10.79
C ILE A 38 3.05 -16.29 -11.64
N ILE A 39 3.20 -15.07 -12.16
CA ILE A 39 2.22 -14.42 -13.02
C ILE A 39 2.81 -14.29 -14.42
N ARG A 40 2.13 -14.87 -15.41
CA ARG A 40 2.41 -14.59 -16.82
C ARG A 40 1.61 -13.35 -17.21
N TRP A 41 2.28 -12.21 -17.38
CA TRP A 41 1.62 -10.98 -17.79
C TRP A 41 1.12 -11.07 -19.23
N GLY A 42 -0.04 -10.46 -19.50
CA GLY A 42 -0.60 -10.39 -20.85
C GLY A 42 0.15 -9.40 -21.74
N GLN A 43 -0.43 -9.11 -22.91
CA GLN A 43 0.18 -8.16 -23.85
C GLN A 43 -0.06 -6.70 -23.50
N ARG A 44 -1.11 -6.40 -22.73
CA ARG A 44 -1.50 -5.02 -22.44
C ARG A 44 -0.83 -4.52 -21.17
N VAL A 45 -0.09 -3.42 -21.28
CA VAL A 45 0.52 -2.67 -20.17
C VAL A 45 0.00 -1.24 -20.05
N THR A 46 -0.94 -0.84 -20.91
CA THR A 46 -1.58 0.47 -20.86
C THR A 46 -2.99 0.34 -20.27
N PRO A 47 -3.40 1.23 -19.34
CA PRO A 47 -4.79 1.29 -18.86
C PRO A 47 -5.77 1.52 -20.01
N LYS A 48 -6.99 0.97 -19.91
CA LYS A 48 -8.06 1.26 -20.89
C LYS A 48 -8.64 2.67 -20.75
N ARG A 49 -8.53 3.22 -19.55
CA ARG A 49 -9.01 4.55 -19.17
C ARG A 49 -8.15 5.07 -18.02
N ASP A 50 -7.99 6.37 -17.95
CA ASP A 50 -7.31 7.00 -16.83
C ASP A 50 -8.18 6.97 -15.58
N ASN A 51 -7.52 6.93 -14.42
CA ASN A 51 -8.20 7.04 -13.13
C ASN A 51 -8.32 8.52 -12.74
N THR A 52 -9.55 9.03 -12.67
CA THR A 52 -9.85 10.42 -12.28
C THR A 52 -10.37 10.54 -10.85
N MET A 53 -10.42 9.44 -10.10
CA MET A 53 -10.90 9.45 -8.71
C MET A 53 -9.92 10.20 -7.81
N GLN A 54 -10.45 11.10 -6.98
CA GLN A 54 -9.71 11.83 -5.95
C GLN A 54 -10.42 11.65 -4.62
N LEU A 55 -9.65 11.52 -3.54
CA LEU A 55 -10.19 11.52 -2.18
C LEU A 55 -10.52 12.97 -1.76
N PRO A 56 -11.59 13.18 -0.97
CA PRO A 56 -11.90 14.50 -0.45
C PRO A 56 -10.78 14.99 0.48
N SER A 57 -10.42 16.27 0.37
CA SER A 57 -9.50 16.90 1.32
C SER A 57 -10.19 17.08 2.66
N ASN A 58 -9.48 16.75 3.74
CA ASN A 58 -9.90 17.04 5.12
C ASN A 58 -9.19 18.29 5.70
N GLY A 59 -8.29 18.92 4.93
CA GLY A 59 -7.53 20.10 5.38
C GLY A 59 -6.55 19.85 6.52
N GLN A 60 -6.31 18.60 6.91
CA GLN A 60 -5.43 18.23 8.02
C GLN A 60 -4.09 17.74 7.50
N SER A 61 -3.00 18.10 8.20
CA SER A 61 -1.69 17.48 7.97
C SER A 61 -1.64 16.06 8.56
N ALA A 62 -0.62 15.30 8.18
CA ALA A 62 -0.36 13.99 8.81
C ALA A 62 -0.15 14.11 10.33
N LEU A 63 0.47 15.21 10.80
CA LEU A 63 0.70 15.45 12.23
C LEU A 63 -0.61 15.69 12.98
N ASP A 64 -1.53 16.48 12.41
CA ASP A 64 -2.83 16.75 13.01
C ASP A 64 -3.63 15.47 13.23
N LEU A 65 -3.46 14.47 12.35
CA LEU A 65 -4.13 13.17 12.45
C LEU A 65 -3.55 12.28 13.57
N ILE A 66 -2.22 12.23 13.70
CA ILE A 66 -1.56 11.28 14.61
C ILE A 66 -1.28 11.85 16.01
N LEU A 67 -1.12 13.17 16.14
CA LEU A 67 -0.73 13.80 17.40
C LEU A 67 -1.73 13.53 18.54
N PRO A 68 -3.06 13.62 18.34
CA PRO A 68 -4.01 13.31 19.40
C PRO A 68 -3.88 11.86 19.90
N LEU A 69 -3.65 10.90 18.99
CA LEU A 69 -3.46 9.49 19.33
C LEU A 69 -2.18 9.27 20.15
N HIS A 70 -1.09 9.93 19.74
CA HIS A 70 0.17 9.89 20.44
C HIS A 70 0.06 10.46 21.85
N LEU A 71 -0.53 11.65 22.01
CA LEU A 71 -0.69 12.32 23.30
C LEU A 71 -1.55 11.51 24.27
N GLN A 72 -2.65 10.91 23.77
CA GLN A 72 -3.50 10.04 24.59
C GLN A 72 -2.77 8.78 25.02
N THR A 73 -1.99 8.17 24.12
CA THR A 73 -1.16 7.01 24.45
C THR A 73 -0.14 7.38 25.52
N LYS A 74 0.59 8.49 25.35
CA LYS A 74 1.57 8.99 26.33
C LYS A 74 0.93 9.21 27.70
N ALA A 75 -0.20 9.91 27.77
CA ALA A 75 -0.91 10.15 29.03
C ALA A 75 -1.41 8.85 29.69
N ALA A 76 -1.80 7.85 28.89
CA ALA A 76 -2.18 6.54 29.42
C ALA A 76 -0.98 5.77 30.00
N TRP A 77 0.21 5.92 29.40
CA TRP A 77 1.46 5.36 29.92
C TRP A 77 1.90 6.03 31.23
N GLU A 78 1.88 7.36 31.29
CA GLU A 78 2.23 8.11 32.52
C GLU A 78 1.32 7.75 33.70
N LYS A 79 0.03 7.47 33.44
CA LYS A 79 -0.93 7.02 34.45
C LYS A 79 -0.70 5.58 34.93
N ARG A 80 0.01 4.74 34.16
CA ARG A 80 0.26 3.34 34.54
C ARG A 80 1.32 3.19 35.63
N GLY A 81 2.06 4.25 35.96
CA GLY A 81 2.96 4.27 37.11
C GLY A 81 4.18 3.35 36.94
N GLU A 82 4.85 3.44 35.78
CA GLU A 82 6.28 3.13 35.68
C GLU A 82 7.09 4.44 35.73
#